data_AF-A0A8J7SQ60-F1
#
_entry.id   AF-A0A8J7SQ60-F1
#
_cell.length_a   1.000
_cell.length_b   1.000
_cell.length_c   1.000
_cell.angle_alpha   90.00
_cell.angle_beta   90.00
_cell.angle_gamma   90.00
#
_symmetry.space_group_name_H-M   'P 1'
#
loop_
_entity.id
_entity.type
_entity.pdbx_description
1 polymer ?
#
loop_
_entity_poly.entity_id
_entity_poly.type
_entity_poly.pdbx_seq_one_letter_code
_entity_poly.pdbx_strand_id
1 'polypeptide(L)'
;MILVGNPRGGARDLARHLMKAENERVEVAELRGFVADDLDGAFQESYAISRGTKCRQFLFSLSLNPPKEAQVSAEDFSQAIDRVETKLGLTGQPRAIVYHEKRGDDGEVRRHAHAVWSRIDVQEMKAIPLPHSKRKMQDIARDLYLEHGWTMPRGLAVSGARDPRNFTLAEWQQARRIKEDPREIKAAFQDAWAISDSKAAFTHALQERGYWLARGDQRGHVAVDRHGEVHNIAKRVGVKTKDVRSRLDDETALPSVADTKREIAKVMQEKMKEFQREVGNREERERKEAEAKRKALKERQDKQRQVHRDAARRRQKAEEEERQARLRGGLLGLWDRIRGERKRTLERNAQEAEAARSRDKAQRDTLTAVQLAQRREAVKERTQQRERNKAVTRDLTEDAKVFQKMETETDQEREARREAFKEKRRRQERERPRRRSKSRGGPSLDRR
;
A
#
# COMPACT_ATOMS: atom_id res chain seq x y z
N MET A 1 19.36 -2.41 -14.78
CA MET A 1 19.51 -2.86 -16.19
C MET A 1 18.18 -2.75 -16.89
N ILE A 2 18.14 -2.39 -18.17
CA ILE A 2 16.90 -2.39 -18.97
C ILE A 2 16.63 -3.81 -19.45
N LEU A 3 15.42 -4.30 -19.17
CA LEU A 3 14.95 -5.63 -19.53
C LEU A 3 13.91 -5.54 -20.65
N VAL A 4 14.18 -6.19 -21.78
CA VAL A 4 13.26 -6.21 -22.94
C VAL A 4 12.98 -7.65 -23.33
N GLY A 5 11.76 -8.11 -23.10
CA GLY A 5 11.35 -9.49 -23.38
C GLY A 5 10.13 -9.61 -24.26
N ASN A 6 10.13 -10.57 -25.19
CA ASN A 6 9.03 -10.83 -26.12
C ASN A 6 8.85 -12.34 -26.39
N PRO A 7 7.60 -12.82 -26.53
CA PRO A 7 7.34 -14.15 -27.07
C PRO A 7 7.78 -14.27 -28.53
N ARG A 8 8.36 -15.41 -28.91
CA ARG A 8 8.91 -15.70 -30.24
C ARG A 8 8.39 -17.05 -30.76
N GLY A 9 8.20 -17.14 -32.08
CA GLY A 9 7.78 -18.37 -32.78
C GLY A 9 8.77 -18.88 -33.83
N GLY A 10 9.84 -18.14 -34.12
CA GLY A 10 10.88 -18.55 -35.07
C GLY A 10 12.11 -19.06 -34.34
N ALA A 11 12.27 -20.38 -34.24
CA ALA A 11 13.42 -21.02 -33.57
C ALA A 11 14.75 -20.71 -34.28
N ARG A 12 14.87 -21.09 -35.55
CA ARG A 12 16.06 -20.85 -36.39
C ARG A 12 16.41 -19.36 -36.50
N ASP A 13 15.40 -18.52 -36.69
CA ASP A 13 15.64 -17.08 -36.86
C ASP A 13 16.15 -16.44 -35.56
N LEU A 14 15.66 -16.90 -34.41
CA LEU A 14 16.16 -16.44 -33.11
C LEU A 14 17.59 -16.94 -32.85
N ALA A 15 17.88 -18.23 -33.08
CA ALA A 15 19.23 -18.78 -32.92
C ALA A 15 20.25 -18.03 -33.80
N ARG A 16 19.91 -17.86 -35.08
CA ARG A 16 20.76 -17.12 -36.04
C ARG A 16 20.90 -15.65 -35.68
N HIS A 17 19.86 -15.02 -35.13
CA HIS A 17 19.92 -13.65 -34.65
C HIS A 17 20.90 -13.48 -33.47
N LEU A 18 20.89 -14.41 -32.52
CA LEU A 18 21.81 -14.40 -31.38
C LEU A 18 23.26 -14.66 -31.83
N MET A 19 23.46 -15.55 -32.80
CA MET A 19 24.80 -15.90 -33.31
C MET A 19 25.35 -14.94 -34.38
N LYS A 20 24.73 -13.77 -34.62
CA LYS A 20 25.20 -12.83 -35.65
C LYS A 20 26.62 -12.32 -35.40
N ALA A 21 27.39 -12.20 -36.47
CA ALA A 21 28.79 -11.72 -36.48
C ALA A 21 28.95 -10.20 -36.28
N GLU A 22 27.86 -9.42 -36.19
CA GLU A 22 27.90 -7.99 -35.82
C GLU A 22 28.30 -7.77 -34.34
N ASN A 23 28.47 -8.85 -33.57
CA ASN A 23 28.97 -8.85 -32.21
C ASN A 23 30.48 -9.13 -32.21
N GLU A 24 31.25 -8.39 -31.42
CA GLU A 24 32.71 -8.60 -31.32
C GLU A 24 33.04 -9.95 -30.66
N ARG A 25 32.19 -10.39 -29.74
CA ARG A 25 32.26 -11.72 -29.11
C ARG A 25 30.87 -12.24 -28.76
N VAL A 26 30.65 -13.52 -29.03
CA VAL A 26 29.44 -14.26 -28.63
C VAL A 26 29.88 -15.44 -27.77
N GLU A 27 29.25 -15.59 -26.61
CA GLU A 27 29.50 -16.68 -25.66
C GLU A 27 28.17 -17.32 -25.28
N VAL A 28 27.98 -18.59 -25.63
CA VAL A 28 26.85 -19.39 -25.12
C VAL A 28 27.24 -19.86 -23.73
N ALA A 29 26.65 -19.26 -22.71
CA ALA A 29 27.02 -19.49 -21.32
C ALA A 29 26.26 -20.65 -20.68
N GLU A 30 25.04 -20.91 -21.13
CA GLU A 30 24.18 -21.96 -20.59
C GLU A 30 23.24 -22.52 -21.64
N LEU A 31 23.10 -23.84 -21.68
CA LEU A 31 22.01 -24.59 -22.34
C LEU A 31 21.45 -25.60 -21.33
N ARG A 32 20.48 -25.17 -20.52
CA ARG A 32 19.87 -25.98 -19.47
C ARG A 32 18.58 -26.61 -19.98
N GLY A 33 18.45 -27.93 -19.82
CA GLY A 33 17.22 -28.65 -20.14
C GLY A 33 16.99 -28.89 -21.64
N PHE A 34 18.05 -28.79 -22.45
CA PHE A 34 18.09 -29.18 -23.86
C PHE A 34 19.01 -30.38 -24.03
N VAL A 35 18.79 -31.18 -25.07
CA VAL A 35 19.69 -32.28 -25.44
C VAL A 35 20.81 -31.77 -26.34
N ALA A 36 20.51 -30.80 -27.20
CA ALA A 36 21.47 -30.19 -28.10
C ALA A 36 22.47 -29.29 -27.38
N ASP A 37 23.72 -29.30 -27.87
CA ASP A 37 24.83 -28.49 -27.38
C ASP A 37 24.94 -27.12 -28.10
N ASP A 38 23.99 -26.81 -28.99
CA ASP A 38 23.94 -25.54 -29.72
C ASP A 38 22.54 -24.90 -29.71
N LEU A 39 22.48 -23.59 -30.01
CA LEU A 39 21.23 -22.82 -29.97
C LEU A 39 20.22 -23.21 -31.06
N ASP A 40 20.66 -23.66 -32.23
CA ASP A 40 19.73 -24.06 -33.29
C ASP A 40 19.01 -25.33 -32.86
N GLY A 41 19.76 -26.37 -32.47
CA GLY A 41 19.24 -27.61 -31.92
C GLY A 41 18.33 -27.38 -30.71
N ALA A 42 18.76 -26.61 -29.72
CA ALA A 42 17.98 -26.33 -28.51
C ALA A 42 16.63 -25.65 -28.83
N PHE A 43 16.62 -24.68 -29.75
CA PHE A 43 15.39 -24.01 -30.14
C PHE A 43 14.52 -24.86 -31.07
N GLN A 44 15.11 -25.76 -31.88
CA GLN A 44 14.38 -26.75 -32.66
C GLN A 44 13.70 -27.80 -31.78
N GLU A 45 14.31 -28.21 -30.67
CA GLU A 45 13.64 -29.07 -29.68
C GLU A 45 12.38 -28.41 -29.14
N SER A 46 12.48 -27.14 -28.74
CA SER A 46 11.31 -26.36 -28.30
C SER A 46 10.25 -26.23 -29.39
N TYR A 47 10.66 -26.06 -30.65
CA TYR A 47 9.74 -26.02 -31.78
C TYR A 47 9.03 -27.37 -31.96
N ALA A 48 9.77 -28.49 -31.97
CA ALA A 48 9.23 -29.82 -32.14
C ALA A 48 8.19 -30.15 -31.07
N ILE A 49 8.48 -29.84 -29.80
CA ILE A 49 7.52 -30.01 -28.69
C ILE A 49 6.28 -29.14 -28.90
N SER A 50 6.46 -27.88 -29.32
CA SER A 50 5.34 -26.95 -29.51
C SER A 50 4.34 -27.41 -30.57
N ARG A 51 4.75 -28.24 -31.54
CA ARG A 51 3.88 -28.81 -32.59
C ARG A 51 2.76 -29.69 -32.03
N GLY A 52 2.96 -30.26 -30.84
CA GLY A 52 1.91 -30.97 -30.09
C GLY A 52 0.88 -30.03 -29.43
N THR A 53 1.03 -28.71 -29.55
CA THR A 53 0.20 -27.70 -28.89
C THR A 53 -0.37 -26.69 -29.90
N LYS A 54 -1.25 -25.80 -29.45
CA LYS A 54 -1.73 -24.65 -30.26
C LYS A 54 -0.83 -23.42 -30.15
N CYS A 55 0.31 -23.51 -29.47
CA CYS A 55 1.17 -22.36 -29.21
C CYS A 55 2.06 -22.02 -30.41
N ARG A 56 1.83 -20.85 -31.01
CA ARG A 56 2.66 -20.34 -32.12
C ARG A 56 3.93 -19.62 -31.64
N GLN A 57 3.92 -19.09 -30.42
CA GLN A 57 5.04 -18.36 -29.83
C GLN A 57 5.60 -19.14 -28.63
N PHE A 58 6.26 -20.24 -28.92
CA PHE A 58 6.69 -21.23 -27.94
C PHE A 58 7.99 -20.86 -27.20
N LEU A 59 8.70 -19.81 -27.63
CA LEU A 59 9.87 -19.27 -26.92
C LEU A 59 9.55 -17.94 -26.25
N PHE A 60 10.23 -17.64 -25.16
CA PHE A 60 10.31 -16.29 -24.60
C PHE A 60 11.76 -15.83 -24.63
N SER A 61 12.04 -14.72 -25.32
CA SER A 61 13.38 -14.15 -25.44
C SER A 61 13.45 -12.85 -24.66
N LEU A 62 14.45 -12.73 -23.79
CA LEU A 62 14.78 -11.57 -22.96
C LEU A 62 16.15 -11.05 -23.34
N SER A 63 16.27 -9.73 -23.50
CA SER A 63 17.53 -9.01 -23.59
C SER A 63 17.73 -8.18 -22.32
N LEU A 64 18.92 -8.29 -21.72
CA LEU A 64 19.36 -7.55 -20.54
C LEU A 64 20.45 -6.54 -20.93
N ASN A 65 20.13 -5.26 -20.81
CA ASN A 65 20.99 -4.16 -21.23
C ASN A 65 21.41 -3.34 -20.00
N PRO A 66 22.64 -3.49 -19.50
CA PRO A 66 23.12 -2.65 -18.39
C PRO A 66 23.31 -1.18 -18.81
N PRO A 67 23.41 -0.25 -17.86
CA PRO A 67 23.78 1.14 -18.15
C PRO A 67 25.11 1.23 -18.90
N LYS A 68 25.27 2.28 -19.74
CA LYS A 68 26.44 2.46 -20.62
C LYS A 68 27.79 2.36 -19.90
N GLU A 69 27.88 2.91 -18.69
CA GLU A 69 29.11 2.99 -17.89
C GLU A 69 29.25 1.85 -16.85
N ALA A 70 28.26 0.95 -16.77
CA ALA A 70 28.25 -0.09 -15.75
C ALA A 70 29.00 -1.34 -16.21
N GLN A 71 29.99 -1.76 -15.42
CA GLN A 71 30.56 -3.11 -15.54
C GLN A 71 29.70 -4.07 -14.72
N VAL A 72 29.12 -5.06 -15.41
CA VAL A 72 28.21 -6.05 -14.82
C VAL A 72 28.82 -7.43 -14.97
N SER A 73 28.97 -8.14 -13.85
CA SER A 73 29.55 -9.47 -13.83
C SER A 73 28.61 -10.52 -14.44
N ALA A 74 29.14 -11.67 -14.86
CA ALA A 74 28.30 -12.78 -15.30
C ALA A 74 27.35 -13.27 -14.18
N GLU A 75 27.77 -13.16 -12.93
CA GLU A 75 26.94 -13.49 -11.78
C GLU A 75 25.74 -12.54 -11.64
N ASP A 76 25.95 -11.23 -11.78
CA ASP A 76 24.86 -10.24 -11.75
C ASP A 76 23.84 -10.49 -12.88
N PHE A 77 24.32 -10.85 -14.07
CA PHE A 77 23.44 -11.26 -15.17
C PHE A 77 22.65 -12.53 -14.82
N SER A 78 23.31 -13.57 -14.30
CA SER A 78 22.66 -14.82 -13.89
C SER A 78 21.59 -14.56 -12.82
N GLN A 79 21.91 -13.79 -11.79
CA GLN A 79 20.96 -13.44 -10.73
C GLN A 79 19.75 -12.65 -11.29
N ALA A 80 19.98 -11.70 -12.21
CA ALA A 80 18.90 -10.98 -12.87
C ALA A 80 18.01 -11.92 -13.71
N ILE A 81 18.61 -12.86 -14.44
CA ILE A 81 17.91 -13.87 -15.25
C ILE A 81 17.07 -14.79 -14.36
N ASP A 82 17.60 -15.27 -13.22
CA ASP A 82 16.90 -16.14 -12.27
C ASP A 82 15.69 -15.44 -11.62
N ARG A 83 15.84 -14.15 -11.30
CA ARG A 83 14.72 -13.33 -10.80
C ARG A 83 13.62 -13.18 -11.85
N VAL A 84 13.99 -12.98 -13.11
CA VAL A 84 13.01 -12.90 -14.22
C VAL A 84 12.32 -14.24 -14.44
N GLU A 85 13.08 -15.33 -14.47
CA GLU A 85 12.57 -16.69 -14.60
C GLU A 85 11.48 -16.97 -13.55
N THR A 86 11.80 -16.69 -12.28
CA THR A 86 10.88 -16.89 -11.16
C THR A 86 9.64 -16.00 -11.29
N LYS A 87 9.81 -14.69 -11.55
CA LYS A 87 8.67 -13.75 -11.60
C LYS A 87 7.74 -13.99 -12.80
N LEU A 88 8.28 -14.54 -13.89
CA LEU A 88 7.52 -14.91 -15.08
C LEU A 88 6.87 -16.30 -14.98
N GLY A 89 7.24 -17.10 -13.98
CA GLY A 89 6.71 -18.47 -13.81
C GLY A 89 7.33 -19.46 -14.82
N LEU A 90 8.57 -19.21 -15.24
CA LEU A 90 9.33 -20.06 -16.16
C LEU A 90 10.32 -20.97 -15.43
N THR A 91 10.24 -21.03 -14.09
CA THR A 91 11.13 -21.85 -13.26
C THR A 91 11.11 -23.31 -13.71
N GLY A 92 12.30 -23.88 -13.90
CA GLY A 92 12.47 -25.26 -14.34
C GLY A 92 12.22 -25.49 -15.84
N GLN A 93 11.85 -24.47 -16.62
CA GLN A 93 11.77 -24.58 -18.06
C GLN A 93 13.17 -24.64 -18.69
N PRO A 94 13.33 -25.32 -19.85
CA PRO A 94 14.55 -25.27 -20.64
C PRO A 94 14.95 -23.82 -20.94
N ARG A 95 16.23 -23.48 -20.72
CA ARG A 95 16.77 -22.13 -20.77
C ARG A 95 18.12 -22.10 -21.49
N ALA A 96 18.30 -21.10 -22.36
CA ALA A 96 19.58 -20.75 -22.96
C ALA A 96 20.00 -19.35 -22.49
N ILE A 97 21.29 -19.17 -22.17
CA ILE A 97 21.89 -17.86 -21.86
C ILE A 97 23.04 -17.59 -22.82
N VAL A 98 23.04 -16.39 -23.42
CA VAL A 98 24.07 -15.95 -24.36
C VAL A 98 24.57 -14.57 -23.93
N TYR A 99 25.88 -14.41 -23.83
CA TYR A 99 26.53 -13.11 -23.64
C TYR A 99 27.06 -12.59 -24.96
N HIS A 100 26.76 -11.33 -25.24
CA HIS A 100 27.26 -10.61 -26.40
C HIS A 100 28.08 -9.41 -25.95
N GLU A 101 29.26 -9.24 -26.55
CA GLU A 101 30.04 -8.02 -26.48
C GLU A 101 29.86 -7.27 -27.80
N LYS A 102 29.37 -6.03 -27.72
CA LYS A 102 29.13 -5.18 -28.89
C LYS A 102 29.78 -3.82 -28.70
N ARG A 103 30.48 -3.35 -29.73
CA ARG A 103 30.97 -1.98 -29.80
C ARG A 103 29.81 -1.00 -29.99
N GLY A 104 29.69 -0.04 -29.08
CA GLY A 104 28.76 1.07 -29.24
C GLY A 104 29.23 2.07 -30.29
N ASP A 105 28.34 2.97 -30.71
CA ASP A 105 28.66 4.06 -31.64
C ASP A 105 29.73 5.03 -31.07
N ASP A 106 29.91 5.01 -29.76
CA ASP A 106 30.94 5.72 -28.99
C ASP A 106 32.28 4.98 -28.93
N GLY A 107 32.38 3.80 -29.57
CA GLY A 107 33.60 3.01 -29.65
C GLY A 107 33.87 2.11 -28.45
N GLU A 108 33.05 2.17 -27.40
CA GLU A 108 33.17 1.34 -26.19
C GLU A 108 32.53 -0.04 -26.37
N VAL A 109 33.21 -1.07 -25.89
CA VAL A 109 32.70 -2.45 -25.90
C VAL A 109 31.76 -2.65 -24.72
N ARG A 110 30.53 -3.05 -24.99
CA ARG A 110 29.48 -3.25 -24.00
C ARG A 110 29.00 -4.68 -24.00
N ARG A 111 28.99 -5.29 -22.82
CA ARG A 111 28.44 -6.62 -22.61
C ARG A 111 26.94 -6.53 -22.35
N HIS A 112 26.16 -7.31 -23.07
CA HIS A 112 24.74 -7.51 -22.82
C HIS A 112 24.42 -9.01 -22.87
N ALA A 113 23.31 -9.40 -22.24
CA ALA A 113 22.92 -10.81 -22.18
C ALA A 113 21.57 -11.04 -22.85
N HIS A 114 21.41 -12.23 -23.40
CA HIS A 114 20.13 -12.75 -23.85
C HIS A 114 19.82 -14.02 -23.06
N ALA A 115 18.59 -14.13 -22.60
CA ALA A 115 18.07 -15.35 -22.00
C ALA A 115 16.83 -15.80 -22.78
N VAL A 116 16.77 -17.06 -23.14
CA VAL A 116 15.66 -17.63 -23.91
C VAL A 116 15.13 -18.86 -23.19
N TRP A 117 13.81 -18.90 -22.96
CA TRP A 117 13.14 -20.04 -22.34
C TRP A 117 12.18 -20.72 -23.32
N SER A 118 12.04 -22.03 -23.19
CA SER A 118 10.84 -22.72 -23.66
C SER A 118 9.64 -22.26 -22.81
N ARG A 119 8.51 -22.03 -23.45
CA ARG A 119 7.24 -21.72 -22.79
C ARG A 119 6.33 -22.95 -22.71
N ILE A 120 6.73 -24.10 -23.21
CA ILE A 120 5.86 -25.28 -23.26
C ILE A 120 6.07 -26.12 -22.01
N ASP A 121 5.02 -26.18 -21.18
CA ASP A 121 4.92 -27.17 -20.14
C ASP A 121 4.71 -28.54 -20.80
N VAL A 122 5.72 -29.40 -20.69
CA VAL A 122 5.75 -30.74 -21.30
C VAL A 122 4.86 -31.75 -20.58
N GLN A 123 4.49 -31.50 -19.32
CA GLN A 123 3.60 -32.40 -18.57
C GLN A 123 2.15 -32.16 -18.99
N GLU A 124 1.75 -30.88 -19.03
CA GLU A 124 0.38 -30.47 -19.38
C GLU A 124 0.17 -30.28 -20.88
N MET A 125 1.26 -30.26 -21.67
CA MET A 125 1.28 -29.93 -23.10
C MET A 125 0.59 -28.60 -23.42
N LYS A 126 0.86 -27.58 -22.59
CA LYS A 126 0.29 -26.23 -22.70
C LYS A 126 1.39 -25.17 -22.63
N ALA A 127 1.14 -24.02 -23.24
CA ALA A 127 2.03 -22.89 -23.12
C ALA A 127 1.80 -22.15 -21.80
N ILE A 128 2.89 -21.85 -21.09
CA ILE A 128 2.89 -21.03 -19.90
C ILE A 128 2.44 -19.60 -20.29
N PRO A 129 1.36 -19.10 -19.69
CA PRO A 129 0.88 -17.74 -19.94
C PRO A 129 1.83 -16.75 -19.28
N LEU A 130 2.13 -15.64 -19.97
CA LEU A 130 3.03 -14.59 -19.50
C LEU A 130 2.28 -13.25 -19.29
N PRO A 131 1.29 -13.20 -18.39
CA PRO A 131 0.50 -12.00 -18.18
C PRO A 131 1.37 -10.88 -17.62
N HIS A 132 1.18 -9.67 -18.16
CA HIS A 132 1.87 -8.45 -17.72
C HIS A 132 3.41 -8.59 -17.66
N SER A 133 4.01 -9.41 -18.52
CA SER A 133 5.46 -9.67 -18.55
C SER A 133 6.27 -8.37 -18.61
N LYS A 134 5.85 -7.39 -19.43
CA LYS A 134 6.49 -6.07 -19.51
C LYS A 134 6.54 -5.36 -18.14
N ARG A 135 5.42 -5.33 -17.39
CA ARG A 135 5.35 -4.70 -16.07
C ARG A 135 6.24 -5.44 -15.06
N LYS A 136 6.17 -6.77 -15.04
CA LYS A 136 7.01 -7.61 -14.17
C LYS A 136 8.50 -7.39 -14.40
N MET A 137 8.91 -7.30 -15.68
CA MET A 137 10.30 -6.99 -16.07
C MET A 137 10.69 -5.55 -15.73
N GLN A 138 9.79 -4.57 -15.90
CA GLN A 138 10.05 -3.19 -15.48
C GLN A 138 10.30 -3.08 -13.97
N ASP A 139 9.57 -3.85 -13.15
CA ASP A 139 9.81 -3.89 -11.71
C ASP A 139 11.18 -4.48 -11.36
N ILE A 140 11.57 -5.63 -11.98
CA ILE A 140 12.92 -6.20 -11.75
C ILE A 140 14.01 -5.25 -12.25
N ALA A 141 13.80 -4.63 -13.42
CA ALA A 141 14.72 -3.65 -13.96
C ALA A 141 14.99 -2.54 -12.94
N ARG A 142 13.93 -2.02 -12.31
CA ARG A 142 14.00 -1.01 -11.25
C ARG A 142 14.79 -1.49 -10.04
N ASP A 143 14.47 -2.68 -9.54
CA ASP A 143 15.16 -3.27 -8.38
C ASP A 143 16.67 -3.38 -8.65
N LEU A 144 17.05 -3.83 -9.85
CA LEU A 144 18.45 -3.88 -10.28
C LEU A 144 19.09 -2.48 -10.34
N TYR A 145 18.40 -1.46 -10.84
CA TYR A 145 18.92 -0.09 -10.82
C TYR A 145 19.18 0.42 -9.39
N LEU A 146 18.33 0.07 -8.45
CA LEU A 146 18.46 0.47 -7.05
C LEU A 146 19.57 -0.29 -6.33
N GLU A 147 19.63 -1.61 -6.50
CA GLU A 147 20.63 -2.49 -5.87
C GLU A 147 22.06 -2.13 -6.27
N HIS A 148 22.29 -1.89 -7.57
CA HIS A 148 23.60 -1.51 -8.09
C HIS A 148 23.88 0.00 -8.01
N GLY A 149 22.94 0.79 -7.47
CA GLY A 149 23.09 2.23 -7.30
C GLY A 149 23.19 3.03 -8.59
N TRP A 150 22.73 2.48 -9.71
CA TRP A 150 22.78 3.10 -11.03
C TRP A 150 21.77 4.24 -11.18
N THR A 151 22.06 5.18 -12.08
CA THR A 151 21.11 6.25 -12.43
C THR A 151 19.94 5.70 -13.24
N MET A 152 18.71 5.90 -12.74
CA MET A 152 17.51 5.37 -13.38
C MET A 152 17.16 6.16 -14.67
N PRO A 153 16.90 5.49 -15.80
CA PRO A 153 16.51 6.16 -17.04
C PRO A 153 15.05 6.63 -16.98
N ARG A 154 14.75 7.73 -17.71
CA ARG A 154 13.42 8.38 -17.71
C ARG A 154 12.24 7.42 -17.94
N GLY A 155 12.39 6.45 -18.84
CA GLY A 155 11.33 5.49 -19.18
C GLY A 155 11.05 4.40 -18.12
N LEU A 156 11.88 4.28 -17.08
CA LEU A 156 11.69 3.35 -15.96
C LEU A 156 11.20 4.03 -14.68
N ALA A 157 11.22 5.37 -14.64
CA ALA A 157 10.75 6.14 -13.50
C ALA A 157 9.23 5.94 -13.29
N VAL A 158 8.81 5.79 -12.04
CA VAL A 158 7.40 5.60 -11.69
C VAL A 158 6.79 6.92 -11.27
N SER A 159 5.76 7.36 -11.97
CA SER A 159 4.97 8.56 -11.65
C SER A 159 4.03 8.37 -10.43
N GLY A 160 4.33 7.45 -9.52
CA GLY A 160 3.30 6.79 -8.70
C GLY A 160 3.54 6.67 -7.20
N ALA A 161 4.62 7.24 -6.64
CA ALA A 161 4.57 7.51 -5.20
C ALA A 161 3.47 8.58 -5.01
N ARG A 162 2.46 8.26 -4.20
CA ARG A 162 1.25 9.09 -4.03
C ARG A 162 1.53 10.21 -3.03
N ASP A 163 0.91 11.35 -3.30
CA ASP A 163 1.05 12.53 -2.46
C ASP A 163 0.36 12.26 -1.12
N PRO A 164 1.03 12.44 0.03
CA PRO A 164 0.40 12.33 1.35
C PRO A 164 -0.85 13.21 1.51
N ARG A 165 -0.95 14.31 0.75
CA ARG A 165 -2.13 15.19 0.71
C ARG A 165 -3.35 14.52 0.07
N ASN A 166 -3.14 13.51 -0.75
CA ASN A 166 -4.16 12.78 -1.49
C ASN A 166 -4.44 11.38 -0.91
N PHE A 167 -3.88 11.04 0.26
CA PHE A 167 -4.15 9.76 0.90
C PHE A 167 -5.61 9.67 1.34
N THR A 168 -6.19 8.49 1.14
CA THR A 168 -7.39 8.07 1.88
C THR A 168 -7.01 7.67 3.31
N LEU A 169 -7.98 7.63 4.23
CA LEU A 169 -7.74 7.22 5.62
C LEU A 169 -7.09 5.82 5.73
N ALA A 170 -7.48 4.89 4.85
CA ALA A 170 -6.91 3.55 4.83
C ALA A 170 -5.44 3.53 4.40
N GLU A 171 -5.09 4.34 3.38
CA GLU A 171 -3.72 4.51 2.91
C GLU A 171 -2.86 5.21 3.95
N TRP A 172 -3.40 6.22 4.64
CA TRP A 172 -2.73 6.89 5.76
C TRP A 172 -2.34 5.88 6.86
N GLN A 173 -3.28 5.04 7.28
CA GLN A 173 -3.03 4.00 8.27
C GLN A 173 -2.04 2.92 7.80
N GLN A 174 -2.02 2.61 6.50
CA GLN A 174 -1.05 1.70 5.91
C GLN A 174 0.35 2.31 5.89
N ALA A 175 0.49 3.54 5.42
CA ALA A 175 1.75 4.26 5.40
C ALA A 175 2.36 4.38 6.80
N ARG A 176 1.53 4.61 7.84
CA ARG A 176 1.98 4.65 9.24
C ARG A 176 2.65 3.35 9.73
N ARG A 177 2.31 2.20 9.13
CA ARG A 177 2.87 0.89 9.50
C ARG A 177 4.17 0.56 8.77
N ILE A 178 4.39 1.17 7.60
CA ILE A 178 5.55 0.92 6.75
C ILE A 178 6.60 1.97 7.09
N LYS A 179 7.76 1.55 7.59
CA LYS A 179 8.93 2.44 7.66
C LYS A 179 9.47 2.60 6.25
N GLU A 180 9.62 3.83 5.76
CA GLU A 180 10.18 4.10 4.43
C GLU A 180 11.62 3.58 4.36
N ASP A 181 11.91 2.76 3.35
CA ASP A 181 13.27 2.25 3.12
C ASP A 181 14.13 3.39 2.53
N PRO A 182 15.34 3.64 3.05
CA PRO A 182 16.29 4.59 2.45
C PRO A 182 16.52 4.42 0.94
N ARG A 183 16.38 3.21 0.40
CA ARG A 183 16.46 2.90 -1.04
C ARG A 183 15.26 3.46 -1.82
N GLU A 184 14.05 3.38 -1.25
CA GLU A 184 12.83 3.92 -1.85
C GLU A 184 12.85 5.45 -1.87
N ILE A 185 13.37 6.09 -0.82
CA ILE A 185 13.57 7.55 -0.79
C ILE A 185 14.53 7.97 -1.90
N LYS A 186 15.65 7.25 -2.08
CA LYS A 186 16.60 7.54 -3.17
C LYS A 186 15.94 7.37 -4.54
N ALA A 187 15.17 6.29 -4.74
CA ALA A 187 14.43 6.02 -5.96
C ALA A 187 13.43 7.15 -6.29
N ALA A 188 12.66 7.60 -5.30
CA ALA A 188 11.66 8.66 -5.47
C ALA A 188 12.28 9.96 -6.00
N PHE A 189 13.46 10.33 -5.49
CA PHE A 189 14.17 11.53 -5.93
C PHE A 189 14.78 11.36 -7.34
N GLN A 190 15.35 10.20 -7.63
CA GLN A 190 15.88 9.89 -8.96
C GLN A 190 14.77 9.88 -10.01
N ASP A 191 13.62 9.29 -9.68
CA ASP A 191 12.43 9.26 -10.54
C ASP A 191 11.91 10.67 -10.80
N ALA A 192 11.71 11.46 -9.75
CA ALA A 192 11.26 12.85 -9.88
C ALA A 192 12.21 13.66 -10.76
N TRP A 193 13.52 13.46 -10.59
CA TRP A 193 14.54 14.16 -11.39
C TRP A 193 14.55 13.73 -12.86
N ALA A 194 14.36 12.43 -13.11
CA ALA A 194 14.37 11.87 -14.45
C ALA A 194 13.17 12.36 -15.28
N ILE A 195 11.96 12.41 -14.70
CA ILE A 195 10.73 12.76 -15.43
C ILE A 195 10.51 14.26 -15.60
N SER A 196 11.18 15.08 -14.78
CA SER A 196 11.11 16.53 -14.90
C SER A 196 12.23 17.05 -15.79
N ASP A 197 12.02 18.22 -16.38
CA ASP A 197 13.01 18.95 -17.16
C ASP A 197 13.21 20.38 -16.63
N SER A 198 12.23 20.90 -15.91
CA SER A 198 12.19 22.24 -15.32
C SER A 198 12.04 22.22 -13.80
N LYS A 199 12.34 23.35 -13.15
CA LYS A 199 12.12 23.58 -11.71
C LYS A 199 10.67 23.32 -11.29
N ALA A 200 9.70 23.79 -12.08
CA ALA A 200 8.28 23.62 -11.80
C ALA A 200 7.88 22.12 -11.86
N ALA A 201 8.29 21.43 -12.93
CA ALA A 201 8.03 20.00 -13.09
C ALA A 201 8.68 19.17 -11.98
N PHE A 202 9.91 19.51 -11.57
CA PHE A 202 10.60 18.80 -10.50
C PHE A 202 9.96 19.05 -9.14
N THR A 203 9.55 20.29 -8.86
CA THR A 203 8.83 20.64 -7.62
C THR A 203 7.52 19.85 -7.52
N HIS A 204 6.75 19.79 -8.61
CA HIS A 204 5.51 19.02 -8.67
C HIS A 204 5.78 17.52 -8.48
N ALA A 205 6.78 16.96 -9.17
CA ALA A 205 7.13 15.55 -9.05
C ALA A 205 7.63 15.17 -7.65
N LEU A 206 8.37 16.04 -6.95
CA LEU A 206 8.75 15.82 -5.56
C LEU A 206 7.52 15.87 -4.63
N GLN A 207 6.66 16.85 -4.85
CA GLN A 207 5.45 17.04 -4.05
C GLN A 207 4.48 15.87 -4.18
N GLU A 208 4.29 15.35 -5.40
CA GLU A 208 3.54 14.11 -5.62
C GLU A 208 4.09 12.94 -4.81
N ARG A 209 5.37 12.95 -4.45
CA ARG A 209 6.02 11.88 -3.69
C ARG A 209 6.14 12.20 -2.20
N GLY A 210 5.52 13.30 -1.74
CA GLY A 210 5.54 13.72 -0.34
C GLY A 210 6.80 14.47 0.10
N TYR A 211 7.50 15.11 -0.84
CA TYR A 211 8.67 15.92 -0.57
C TYR A 211 8.48 17.36 -1.07
N TRP A 212 8.85 18.34 -0.26
CA TRP A 212 8.74 19.76 -0.60
C TRP A 212 10.12 20.38 -0.81
N LEU A 213 10.30 21.07 -1.93
CA LEU A 213 11.54 21.76 -2.26
C LEU A 213 11.76 22.98 -1.35
N ALA A 214 12.95 23.09 -0.76
CA ALA A 214 13.33 24.16 0.16
C ALA A 214 14.80 24.60 -0.03
N ARG A 215 15.13 25.77 0.53
CA ARG A 215 16.49 26.28 0.63
C ARG A 215 17.19 25.72 1.86
N GLY A 216 18.34 25.06 1.67
CA GLY A 216 19.14 24.54 2.78
C GLY A 216 19.71 25.65 3.67
N ASP A 217 19.90 25.36 4.97
CA ASP A 217 20.36 26.33 5.96
C ASP A 217 21.81 26.81 5.75
N GLN A 218 22.67 25.99 5.14
CA GLN A 218 24.06 26.36 4.86
C GLN A 218 24.29 26.78 3.40
N ARG A 219 23.83 25.97 2.43
CA ARG A 219 23.86 26.17 0.96
C ARG A 219 23.16 25.00 0.25
N GLY A 220 22.57 25.27 -0.91
CA GLY A 220 22.05 24.26 -1.84
C GLY A 220 20.56 23.94 -1.70
N HIS A 221 20.03 23.26 -2.71
CA HIS A 221 18.64 22.79 -2.78
C HIS A 221 18.45 21.54 -1.91
N VAL A 222 17.48 21.60 -1.00
CA VAL A 222 17.09 20.47 -0.15
C VAL A 222 15.60 20.18 -0.34
N ALA A 223 15.17 18.98 0.02
CA ALA A 223 13.76 18.67 0.10
C ALA A 223 13.40 18.23 1.52
N VAL A 224 12.23 18.63 1.98
CA VAL A 224 11.71 18.31 3.32
C VAL A 224 10.57 17.32 3.16
N ASP A 225 10.58 16.23 3.92
CA ASP A 225 9.47 15.27 3.91
C ASP A 225 8.37 15.62 4.92
N ARG A 226 7.29 14.83 4.94
CA ARG A 226 6.17 15.01 5.87
C ARG A 226 6.57 14.92 7.36
N HIS A 227 7.70 14.29 7.68
CA HIS A 227 8.22 14.16 9.03
C HIS A 227 9.15 15.31 9.43
N GLY A 228 9.45 16.22 8.48
CA GLY A 228 10.35 17.34 8.71
C GLY A 228 11.83 16.97 8.55
N GLU A 229 12.13 15.78 8.02
CA GLU A 229 13.52 15.40 7.72
C GLU A 229 14.00 16.10 6.45
N VAL A 230 15.27 16.48 6.45
CA VAL A 230 15.88 17.27 5.37
C VAL A 230 16.77 16.38 4.51
N HIS A 231 16.44 16.31 3.22
CA HIS A 231 17.13 15.50 2.23
C HIS A 231 17.93 16.38 1.25
N ASN A 232 19.23 16.12 1.12
CA ASN A 232 20.07 16.81 0.14
C ASN A 232 19.78 16.28 -1.28
N ILE A 233 19.32 17.16 -2.18
CA ILE A 233 18.85 16.74 -3.51
C ILE A 233 19.98 16.20 -4.37
N ALA A 234 21.14 16.86 -4.40
CA ALA A 234 22.29 16.43 -5.19
C ALA A 234 22.73 15.00 -4.82
N LYS A 235 22.80 14.69 -3.52
CA LYS A 235 23.16 13.36 -3.01
C LYS A 235 22.10 12.29 -3.32
N ARG A 236 20.81 12.62 -3.16
CA ARG A 236 19.71 11.68 -3.39
C ARG A 236 19.54 11.33 -4.86
N VAL A 237 19.67 12.31 -5.74
CA VAL A 237 19.57 12.12 -7.20
C VAL A 237 20.86 11.50 -7.76
N GLY A 238 22.02 11.80 -7.19
CA GLY A 238 23.33 11.34 -7.67
C GLY A 238 23.91 12.22 -8.78
N VAL A 239 23.61 13.53 -8.76
CA VAL A 239 24.11 14.52 -9.73
C VAL A 239 24.94 15.59 -9.03
N LYS A 240 25.81 16.29 -9.78
CA LYS A 240 26.65 17.35 -9.19
C LYS A 240 25.78 18.54 -8.80
N THR A 241 26.15 19.24 -7.72
CA THR A 241 25.43 20.43 -7.23
C THR A 241 25.30 21.53 -8.29
N LYS A 242 26.27 21.63 -9.20
CA LYS A 242 26.23 22.57 -10.34
C LYS A 242 25.06 22.26 -11.28
N ASP A 243 24.82 20.98 -11.57
CA ASP A 243 23.76 20.52 -12.46
C ASP A 243 22.39 20.73 -11.80
N VAL A 244 22.30 20.54 -10.48
CA VAL A 244 21.10 20.86 -9.69
C VAL A 244 20.78 22.35 -9.79
N ARG A 245 21.78 23.21 -9.56
CA ARG A 245 21.62 24.67 -9.62
C ARG A 245 21.28 25.15 -11.03
N SER A 246 21.83 24.53 -12.07
CA SER A 246 21.52 24.88 -13.46
C SER A 246 20.05 24.60 -13.83
N ARG A 247 19.39 23.65 -13.16
CA ARG A 247 18.01 23.25 -13.46
C ARG A 247 16.96 23.87 -12.54
N LEU A 248 17.33 24.09 -11.28
CA LEU A 248 16.43 24.58 -10.23
C LEU A 248 16.57 26.07 -9.93
N ASP A 249 17.41 26.76 -10.70
CA ASP A 249 17.79 28.16 -10.54
C ASP A 249 18.34 28.48 -9.13
N ASP A 250 18.36 29.77 -8.78
CA ASP A 250 18.87 30.22 -7.50
C ASP A 250 18.04 29.69 -6.32
N GLU A 251 18.77 29.17 -5.33
CA GLU A 251 18.24 28.63 -4.08
C GLU A 251 17.62 29.73 -3.20
N THR A 252 18.01 31.00 -3.39
CA THR A 252 17.52 32.13 -2.59
C THR A 252 16.02 32.40 -2.74
N ALA A 253 15.45 32.08 -3.91
CA ALA A 253 14.03 32.22 -4.23
C ALA A 253 13.14 31.12 -3.63
N LEU A 254 13.73 30.08 -3.03
CA LEU A 254 13.00 29.01 -2.37
C LEU A 254 12.68 29.33 -0.91
N PRO A 255 11.55 28.82 -0.38
CA PRO A 255 11.24 28.94 1.04
C PRO A 255 12.33 28.30 1.90
N SER A 256 12.53 28.83 3.10
CA SER A 256 13.46 28.21 4.05
C SER A 256 12.96 26.83 4.49
N VAL A 257 13.84 26.00 5.04
CA VAL A 257 13.43 24.73 5.67
C VAL A 257 12.36 24.97 6.74
N ALA A 258 12.52 25.99 7.58
CA ALA A 258 11.54 26.33 8.62
C ALA A 258 10.17 26.73 8.04
N ASP A 259 10.15 27.57 6.99
CA ASP A 259 8.89 27.96 6.33
C ASP A 259 8.22 26.76 5.65
N THR A 260 9.01 25.85 5.07
CA THR A 260 8.50 24.65 4.40
C THR A 260 7.93 23.66 5.41
N LYS A 261 8.60 23.43 6.54
CA LYS A 261 8.08 22.59 7.64
C LYS A 261 6.75 23.12 8.18
N ARG A 262 6.63 24.44 8.35
CA ARG A 262 5.37 25.08 8.78
C ARG A 262 4.24 24.85 7.77
N GLU A 263 4.53 25.01 6.48
CA GLU A 263 3.56 24.75 5.42
C GLU A 263 3.10 23.28 5.42
N ILE A 264 4.04 22.35 5.51
CA ILE A 264 3.75 20.91 5.62
C ILE A 264 2.86 20.64 6.84
N ALA A 265 3.23 21.19 8.01
CA ALA A 265 2.46 21.02 9.24
C ALA A 265 1.02 21.50 9.09
N LYS A 266 0.79 22.68 8.48
CA LYS A 266 -0.56 23.22 8.25
C LYS A 266 -1.39 22.33 7.34
N VAL A 267 -0.84 21.96 6.18
CA VAL A 267 -1.55 21.11 5.21
C VAL A 267 -1.87 19.75 5.82
N MET A 268 -0.93 19.15 6.57
CA MET A 268 -1.16 17.86 7.22
C MET A 268 -2.18 17.97 8.36
N GLN A 269 -2.18 19.05 9.16
CA GLN A 269 -3.20 19.29 10.19
C GLN A 269 -4.61 19.42 9.59
N GLU A 270 -4.76 20.12 8.48
CA GLU A 270 -6.05 20.22 7.77
C GLU A 270 -6.53 18.84 7.30
N LYS A 271 -5.62 18.02 6.76
CA LYS A 271 -5.92 16.65 6.38
C LYS A 271 -6.31 15.77 7.57
N MET A 272 -5.65 15.92 8.72
CA MET A 272 -6.03 15.19 9.94
C MET A 272 -7.43 15.59 10.42
N LYS A 273 -7.79 16.89 10.35
CA LYS A 273 -9.16 17.36 10.66
C LYS A 273 -10.19 16.77 9.70
N GLU A 274 -9.86 16.68 8.40
CA GLU A 274 -10.71 16.04 7.39
C GLU A 274 -10.98 14.57 7.74
N PHE A 275 -9.92 13.81 8.06
CA PHE A 275 -10.05 12.41 8.49
C PHE A 275 -10.83 12.25 9.80
N GLN A 276 -10.62 13.12 10.79
CA GLN A 276 -11.39 13.10 12.03
C GLN A 276 -12.89 13.31 11.75
N ARG A 277 -13.23 14.24 10.85
CA ARG A 277 -14.62 14.47 10.42
C ARG A 277 -15.20 13.26 9.67
N GLU A 278 -14.41 12.63 8.80
CA GLU A 278 -14.82 11.41 8.10
C GLU A 278 -15.14 10.27 9.07
N VAL A 279 -14.28 10.04 10.07
CA VAL A 279 -14.51 9.04 11.13
C VAL A 279 -15.76 9.38 11.94
N GLY A 280 -15.95 10.65 12.32
CA GLY A 280 -17.15 11.10 13.03
C GLY A 280 -18.45 10.86 12.24
N ASN A 281 -18.44 11.20 10.94
CA ASN A 281 -19.59 10.94 10.05
C ASN A 281 -19.88 9.44 9.92
N ARG A 282 -18.82 8.63 9.81
CA ARG A 282 -18.93 7.16 9.77
C ARG A 282 -19.51 6.61 11.07
N GLU A 283 -19.03 7.06 12.22
CA GLU A 283 -19.56 6.69 13.53
C GLU A 283 -21.06 7.02 13.67
N GLU A 284 -21.47 8.19 13.19
CA GLU A 284 -22.87 8.59 13.21
C GLU A 284 -23.75 7.68 12.34
N ARG A 285 -23.29 7.36 11.13
CA ARG A 285 -23.99 6.43 10.23
C ARG A 285 -24.12 5.05 10.85
N GLU A 286 -23.02 4.50 11.37
CA GLU A 286 -22.99 3.20 12.03
C GLU A 286 -23.90 3.18 13.27
N ARG A 287 -23.99 4.28 14.02
CA ARG A 287 -24.92 4.42 15.14
C ARG A 287 -26.37 4.34 14.69
N LYS A 288 -26.75 5.06 13.63
CA LYS A 288 -28.11 5.05 13.06
C LYS A 288 -28.48 3.67 12.55
N GLU A 289 -27.58 3.01 11.82
CA GLU A 289 -27.78 1.64 11.33
C GLU A 289 -27.94 0.63 12.48
N ALA A 290 -27.11 0.73 13.52
CA ALA A 290 -27.20 -0.14 14.69
C ALA A 290 -28.52 0.05 15.45
N GLU A 291 -29.02 1.29 15.55
CA GLU A 291 -30.32 1.60 16.15
C GLU A 291 -31.48 1.00 15.33
N ALA A 292 -31.44 1.15 14.01
CA ALA A 292 -32.43 0.54 13.11
C ALA A 292 -32.44 -0.99 13.24
N LYS A 293 -31.26 -1.63 13.22
CA LYS A 293 -31.11 -3.09 13.42
C LYS A 293 -31.66 -3.53 14.78
N ARG A 294 -31.37 -2.78 15.85
CA ARG A 294 -31.90 -3.04 17.20
C ARG A 294 -33.43 -2.99 17.22
N LYS A 295 -34.03 -1.98 16.59
CA LYS A 295 -35.49 -1.83 16.52
C LYS A 295 -36.13 -2.99 15.74
N ALA A 296 -35.60 -3.32 14.57
CA ALA A 296 -36.08 -4.43 13.75
C ALA A 296 -35.94 -5.78 14.48
N LEU A 297 -34.82 -6.02 15.16
CA LEU A 297 -34.62 -7.23 15.97
C LEU A 297 -35.64 -7.31 17.10
N LYS A 298 -35.90 -6.21 17.80
CA LYS A 298 -36.92 -6.15 18.86
C LYS A 298 -38.30 -6.50 18.30
N GLU A 299 -38.73 -5.86 17.22
CA GLU A 299 -40.03 -6.11 16.59
C GLU A 299 -40.18 -7.58 16.15
N ARG A 300 -39.15 -8.17 15.55
CA ARG A 300 -39.14 -9.59 15.17
C ARG A 300 -39.27 -10.50 16.39
N GLN A 301 -38.50 -10.23 17.44
CA GLN A 301 -38.54 -11.01 18.68
C GLN A 301 -39.90 -10.88 19.38
N ASP A 302 -40.52 -9.70 19.34
CA ASP A 302 -41.84 -9.44 19.93
C ASP A 302 -42.92 -10.25 19.19
N LYS A 303 -42.92 -10.24 17.85
CA LYS A 303 -43.80 -11.07 17.01
C LYS A 303 -43.62 -12.57 17.29
N GLN A 304 -42.36 -13.04 17.39
CA GLN A 304 -42.09 -14.44 17.73
C GLN A 304 -42.65 -14.84 19.10
N ARG A 305 -42.52 -13.96 20.11
CA ARG A 305 -43.09 -14.21 21.44
C ARG A 305 -44.61 -14.23 21.41
N GLN A 306 -45.26 -13.38 20.62
CA GLN A 306 -46.72 -13.41 20.42
C GLN A 306 -47.16 -14.73 19.80
N VAL A 307 -46.58 -15.12 18.66
CA VAL A 307 -46.91 -16.38 17.98
C VAL A 307 -46.71 -17.59 18.89
N HIS A 308 -45.60 -17.64 19.63
CA HIS A 308 -45.32 -18.72 20.57
C HIS A 308 -46.33 -18.75 21.73
N ARG A 309 -46.71 -17.59 22.26
CA ARG A 309 -47.71 -17.48 23.34
C ARG A 309 -49.09 -17.93 22.87
N ASP A 310 -49.50 -17.53 21.66
CA ASP A 310 -50.80 -17.89 21.10
C ASP A 310 -50.87 -19.37 20.78
N ALA A 311 -49.80 -19.95 20.22
CA ALA A 311 -49.71 -21.39 19.98
C ALA A 311 -49.78 -22.20 21.29
N ALA A 312 -49.05 -21.78 22.33
CA ALA A 312 -49.10 -22.42 23.64
C ALA A 312 -50.51 -22.32 24.26
N ARG A 313 -51.18 -21.15 24.16
CA ARG A 313 -52.53 -20.96 24.67
C ARG A 313 -53.56 -21.85 23.96
N ARG A 314 -53.49 -21.96 22.63
CA ARG A 314 -54.37 -22.84 21.84
C ARG A 314 -54.17 -24.30 22.22
N ARG A 315 -52.92 -24.73 22.34
CA ARG A 315 -52.57 -26.10 22.75
C ARG A 315 -53.05 -26.40 24.16
N GLN A 316 -52.80 -25.50 25.12
CA GLN A 316 -53.24 -25.65 26.51
C GLN A 316 -54.75 -25.84 26.58
N LYS A 317 -55.52 -25.07 25.82
CA LYS A 317 -56.99 -25.18 25.75
C LYS A 317 -57.42 -26.54 25.19
N ALA A 318 -56.84 -26.98 24.07
CA ALA A 318 -57.16 -28.27 23.47
C ALA A 318 -56.82 -29.44 24.40
N GLU A 319 -55.63 -29.43 25.01
CA GLU A 319 -55.22 -30.46 25.98
C GLU A 319 -56.12 -30.45 27.23
N GLU A 320 -56.64 -29.28 27.65
CA GLU A 320 -57.59 -29.19 28.76
C GLU A 320 -58.96 -29.77 28.39
N GLU A 321 -59.47 -29.48 27.21
CA GLU A 321 -60.68 -30.07 26.67
C GLU A 321 -60.57 -31.61 26.56
N GLU A 322 -59.44 -32.13 26.08
CA GLU A 322 -59.17 -33.58 26.03
C GLU A 322 -59.12 -34.22 27.43
N ARG A 323 -58.48 -33.55 28.41
CA ARG A 323 -58.43 -34.03 29.80
C ARG A 323 -59.83 -34.06 30.43
N GLN A 324 -60.65 -33.04 30.18
CA GLN A 324 -62.03 -32.96 30.68
C GLN A 324 -62.93 -34.02 30.01
N ALA A 325 -62.77 -34.26 28.70
CA ALA A 325 -63.57 -35.24 27.96
C ALA A 325 -63.37 -36.69 28.45
N ARG A 326 -62.22 -37.01 29.05
CA ARG A 326 -61.96 -38.32 29.67
C ARG A 326 -62.77 -38.58 30.94
N LEU A 327 -63.29 -37.52 31.58
CA LEU A 327 -64.15 -37.65 32.75
C LEU A 327 -65.58 -37.89 32.28
N ARG A 328 -66.09 -39.10 32.49
CA ARG A 328 -67.49 -39.42 32.19
C ARG A 328 -68.44 -38.66 33.12
N GLY A 329 -69.49 -38.08 32.54
CA GLY A 329 -70.58 -37.43 33.25
C GLY A 329 -71.73 -38.38 33.62
N GLY A 330 -72.76 -37.85 34.28
CA GLY A 330 -74.00 -38.57 34.57
C GLY A 330 -73.84 -39.80 35.48
N LEU A 331 -74.74 -40.77 35.34
CA LEU A 331 -74.79 -42.00 36.16
C LEU A 331 -73.50 -42.83 36.05
N LEU A 332 -72.91 -42.94 34.85
CA LEU A 332 -71.64 -43.63 34.62
C LEU A 332 -70.47 -42.99 35.40
N GLY A 333 -70.44 -41.66 35.49
CA GLY A 333 -69.44 -40.95 36.29
C GLY A 333 -69.58 -41.18 37.81
N LEU A 334 -70.78 -41.51 38.29
CA LEU A 334 -71.03 -41.91 39.68
C LEU A 334 -70.48 -43.32 39.96
N TRP A 335 -70.68 -44.25 39.03
CA TRP A 335 -70.12 -45.61 39.07
C TRP A 335 -68.58 -45.60 39.02
N ASP A 336 -67.96 -44.72 38.24
CA ASP A 336 -66.49 -44.57 38.17
C ASP A 336 -65.90 -43.98 39.46
N ARG A 337 -66.70 -43.24 40.24
CA ARG A 337 -66.30 -42.72 41.56
C ARG A 337 -66.30 -43.83 42.62
N ILE A 338 -67.26 -44.75 42.56
CA ILE A 338 -67.34 -45.91 43.46
C ILE A 338 -66.21 -46.91 43.16
N ARG A 339 -65.90 -47.16 41.88
CA ARG A 339 -64.82 -48.08 41.45
C ARG A 339 -63.40 -47.49 41.56
N GLY A 340 -63.27 -46.20 41.90
CA GLY A 340 -61.97 -45.52 42.01
C GLY A 340 -61.30 -45.18 40.67
N GLU A 341 -61.88 -45.55 39.53
CA GLU A 341 -61.40 -45.23 38.18
C GLU A 341 -61.30 -43.70 37.98
N ARG A 342 -62.24 -42.93 38.55
CA ARG A 342 -62.21 -41.46 38.49
C ARG A 342 -60.96 -40.88 39.17
N LYS A 343 -60.52 -41.44 40.30
CA LYS A 343 -59.32 -40.99 41.02
C LYS A 343 -58.07 -41.20 40.17
N ARG A 344 -57.93 -42.39 39.56
CA ARG A 344 -56.82 -42.73 38.65
C ARG A 344 -56.77 -41.80 37.43
N THR A 345 -57.93 -41.49 36.83
CA THR A 345 -58.02 -40.56 35.70
C THR A 345 -57.63 -39.13 36.08
N LEU A 346 -58.02 -38.66 37.27
CA LEU A 346 -57.62 -37.34 37.78
C LEU A 346 -56.11 -37.24 38.05
N GLU A 347 -55.52 -38.27 38.66
CA GLU A 347 -54.07 -38.35 38.89
C GLU A 347 -53.30 -38.33 37.56
N ARG A 348 -53.75 -39.09 36.56
CA ARG A 348 -53.16 -39.07 35.22
C ARG A 348 -53.28 -37.69 34.56
N ASN A 349 -54.47 -37.09 34.62
CA ASN A 349 -54.69 -35.74 34.08
C ASN A 349 -53.80 -34.69 34.78
N ALA A 350 -53.57 -34.82 36.09
CA ALA A 350 -52.68 -33.93 36.83
C ALA A 350 -51.22 -34.07 36.40
N GLN A 351 -50.73 -35.31 36.25
CA GLN A 351 -49.37 -35.59 35.73
C GLN A 351 -49.20 -35.06 34.30
N GLU A 352 -50.18 -35.29 33.42
CA GLU A 352 -50.15 -34.77 32.04
C GLU A 352 -50.18 -33.23 32.01
N ALA A 353 -50.97 -32.58 32.88
CA ALA A 353 -51.00 -31.12 33.00
C ALA A 353 -49.67 -30.54 33.52
N GLU A 354 -49.01 -31.23 34.44
CA GLU A 354 -47.67 -30.84 34.92
C GLU A 354 -46.60 -31.01 33.84
N ALA A 355 -46.61 -32.14 33.12
CA ALA A 355 -45.70 -32.37 31.99
C ALA A 355 -45.89 -31.32 30.89
N ALA A 356 -47.13 -30.97 30.56
CA ALA A 356 -47.46 -29.92 29.61
C ALA A 356 -46.93 -28.54 30.05
N ARG A 357 -47.12 -28.16 31.32
CA ARG A 357 -46.58 -26.91 31.88
C ARG A 357 -45.05 -26.87 31.83
N SER A 358 -44.38 -27.97 32.19
CA SER A 358 -42.93 -28.07 32.12
C SER A 358 -42.40 -27.97 30.69
N ARG A 359 -43.08 -28.61 29.73
CA ARG A 359 -42.78 -28.50 28.29
C ARG A 359 -42.93 -27.05 27.79
N ASP A 360 -44.04 -26.37 28.10
CA ASP A 360 -44.26 -24.98 27.67
C ASP A 360 -43.25 -24.01 28.29
N LYS A 361 -42.89 -24.23 29.57
CA LYS A 361 -41.82 -23.48 30.24
C LYS A 361 -40.48 -23.69 29.51
N ALA A 362 -40.09 -24.92 29.24
CA ALA A 362 -38.84 -25.24 28.54
C ALA A 362 -38.78 -24.62 27.13
N GLN A 363 -39.90 -24.65 26.39
CA GLN A 363 -39.99 -24.00 25.06
C GLN A 363 -39.80 -22.48 25.16
N ARG A 364 -40.45 -21.83 26.13
CA ARG A 364 -40.29 -20.38 26.38
C ARG A 364 -38.86 -20.02 26.80
N ASP A 365 -38.25 -20.83 27.66
CA ASP A 365 -36.90 -20.59 28.15
C ASP A 365 -35.87 -20.78 27.01
N THR A 366 -36.08 -21.76 26.13
CA THR A 366 -35.29 -21.96 24.90
C THR A 366 -35.40 -20.76 23.96
N LEU A 367 -36.61 -20.27 23.70
CA LEU A 367 -36.83 -19.07 22.88
C LEU A 367 -36.13 -17.85 23.50
N THR A 368 -36.20 -17.70 24.82
CA THR A 368 -35.54 -16.60 25.55
C THR A 368 -34.03 -16.68 25.41
N ALA A 369 -33.44 -17.87 25.52
CA ALA A 369 -32.00 -18.08 25.35
C ALA A 369 -31.53 -17.70 23.93
N VAL A 370 -32.26 -18.12 22.88
CA VAL A 370 -31.97 -17.75 21.49
C VAL A 370 -32.05 -16.23 21.29
N GLN A 371 -33.08 -15.58 21.83
CA GLN A 371 -33.25 -14.13 21.72
C GLN A 371 -32.15 -13.35 22.47
N LEU A 372 -31.70 -13.86 23.61
CA LEU A 372 -30.60 -13.29 24.38
C LEU A 372 -29.27 -13.41 23.63
N ALA A 373 -28.99 -14.55 23.02
CA ALA A 373 -27.80 -14.77 22.20
C ALA A 373 -27.72 -13.79 21.03
N GLN A 374 -28.83 -13.59 20.29
CA GLN A 374 -28.92 -12.61 19.20
C GLN A 374 -28.62 -11.18 19.66
N ARG A 375 -29.12 -10.78 20.83
CA ARG A 375 -28.84 -9.45 21.40
C ARG A 375 -27.40 -9.30 21.82
N ARG A 376 -26.80 -10.34 22.43
CA ARG A 376 -25.39 -10.35 22.82
C ARG A 376 -24.48 -10.17 21.62
N GLU A 377 -24.75 -10.86 20.52
CA GLU A 377 -23.96 -10.72 19.30
C GLU A 377 -24.06 -9.30 18.72
N ALA A 378 -25.27 -8.74 18.62
CA ALA A 378 -25.45 -7.36 18.15
C ALA A 378 -24.73 -6.32 19.03
N VAL A 379 -24.70 -6.53 20.36
CA VAL A 379 -23.94 -5.68 21.28
C VAL A 379 -22.43 -5.85 21.09
N LYS A 380 -21.96 -7.09 20.91
CA LYS A 380 -20.55 -7.40 20.68
C LYS A 380 -20.02 -6.75 19.41
N GLU A 381 -20.74 -6.89 18.29
CA GLU A 381 -20.40 -6.23 17.02
C GLU A 381 -20.28 -4.72 17.18
N ARG A 382 -21.26 -4.10 17.86
CA ARG A 382 -21.25 -2.66 18.14
C ARG A 382 -20.06 -2.24 18.99
N THR A 383 -19.74 -3.00 20.04
CA THR A 383 -18.59 -2.71 20.90
C THR A 383 -17.29 -2.79 20.12
N GLN A 384 -17.10 -3.86 19.32
CA GLN A 384 -15.91 -4.00 18.47
C GLN A 384 -15.77 -2.86 17.47
N GLN A 385 -16.87 -2.46 16.83
CA GLN A 385 -16.87 -1.35 15.89
C GLN A 385 -16.51 -0.03 16.57
N ARG A 386 -17.06 0.24 17.76
CA ARG A 386 -16.72 1.42 18.56
C ARG A 386 -15.25 1.43 18.98
N GLU A 387 -14.70 0.31 19.42
CA GLU A 387 -13.29 0.23 19.81
C GLU A 387 -12.35 0.44 18.61
N ARG A 388 -12.71 -0.07 17.42
CA ARG A 388 -11.98 0.21 16.18
C ARG A 388 -11.99 1.70 15.86
N ASN A 389 -13.15 2.34 15.86
CA ASN A 389 -13.25 3.77 15.54
C ASN A 389 -12.51 4.63 16.58
N LYS A 390 -12.62 4.31 17.87
CA LYS A 390 -11.83 4.97 18.94
C LYS A 390 -10.32 4.84 18.70
N ALA A 391 -9.83 3.66 18.34
CA ALA A 391 -8.42 3.45 18.07
C ALA A 391 -7.94 4.36 16.91
N VAL A 392 -8.72 4.41 15.82
CA VAL A 392 -8.44 5.29 14.68
C VAL A 392 -8.45 6.76 15.11
N THR A 393 -9.45 7.22 15.86
CA THR A 393 -9.54 8.60 16.33
C THR A 393 -8.37 8.98 17.24
N ARG A 394 -7.98 8.08 18.16
CA ARG A 394 -6.81 8.28 19.01
C ARG A 394 -5.55 8.46 18.16
N ASP A 395 -5.35 7.59 17.18
CA ASP A 395 -4.17 7.66 16.32
C ASP A 395 -4.12 8.96 15.51
N LEU A 396 -5.24 9.37 14.90
CA LEU A 396 -5.34 10.65 14.20
C LEU A 396 -5.08 11.85 15.13
N THR A 397 -5.43 11.72 16.41
CA THR A 397 -5.17 12.75 17.41
C THR A 397 -3.68 12.84 17.75
N GLU A 398 -3.00 11.71 17.88
CA GLU A 398 -1.54 11.67 18.08
C GLU A 398 -0.80 12.23 16.86
N ASP A 399 -1.20 11.85 15.65
CA ASP A 399 -0.62 12.38 14.41
C ASP A 399 -0.81 13.91 14.33
N ALA A 400 -2.01 14.42 14.65
CA ALA A 400 -2.27 15.85 14.70
C ALA A 400 -1.37 16.60 15.70
N LYS A 401 -1.09 16.00 16.87
CA LYS A 401 -0.16 16.57 17.86
C LYS A 401 1.27 16.64 17.32
N VAL A 402 1.73 15.64 16.56
CA VAL A 402 3.07 15.65 15.94
C VAL A 402 3.21 16.83 14.99
N PHE A 403 2.22 17.06 14.13
CA PHE A 403 2.24 18.20 13.21
C PHE A 403 2.07 19.54 13.92
N GLN A 404 1.27 19.60 14.99
CA GLN A 404 1.17 20.79 15.83
C GLN A 404 2.51 21.12 16.49
N LYS A 405 3.19 20.11 17.04
CA LYS A 405 4.51 20.26 17.64
C LYS A 405 5.53 20.76 16.62
N MET A 406 5.55 20.17 15.43
CA MET A 406 6.41 20.60 14.32
C MET A 406 6.21 22.09 13.98
N GLU A 407 4.96 22.55 13.89
CA GLU A 407 4.65 23.97 13.67
C GLU A 407 5.20 24.85 14.81
N THR A 408 4.92 24.50 16.06
CA THR A 408 5.38 25.29 17.22
C THR A 408 6.91 25.34 17.35
N GLU A 409 7.61 24.22 17.13
CA GLU A 409 9.07 24.18 17.18
C GLU A 409 9.68 25.04 16.07
N THR A 410 9.11 24.99 14.86
CA THR A 410 9.58 25.83 13.75
C THR A 410 9.35 27.33 13.98
N ASP A 411 8.26 27.71 14.63
CA ASP A 411 8.01 29.10 14.98
C ASP A 411 8.98 29.58 16.07
N GLN A 412 9.25 28.76 17.09
CA GLN A 412 10.24 29.06 18.13
C GLN A 412 11.65 29.21 17.56
N GLU A 413 12.08 28.31 16.67
CA GLU A 413 13.38 28.39 15.99
C GLU A 413 13.51 29.69 15.17
N ARG A 414 12.43 30.10 14.51
CA ARG A 414 12.39 31.33 13.71
C ARG A 414 12.46 32.58 14.59
N GLU A 415 11.74 32.60 15.71
CA GLU A 415 11.81 33.68 16.69
C GLU A 415 13.22 33.80 17.28
N ALA A 416 13.83 32.69 17.68
CA ALA A 416 15.21 32.66 18.16
C ALA A 416 16.21 33.18 17.10
N ARG A 417 16.07 32.77 15.83
CA ARG A 417 16.90 33.29 14.72
C ARG A 417 16.70 34.80 14.52
N ARG A 418 15.46 35.29 14.65
CA ARG A 418 15.14 36.73 14.52
C ARG A 418 15.76 37.54 15.67
N GLU A 419 15.68 37.04 16.90
CA GLU A 419 16.30 37.69 18.06
C GLU A 419 17.82 37.69 17.97
N ALA A 420 18.44 36.56 17.60
CA ALA A 420 19.89 36.48 17.37
C ALA A 420 20.36 37.46 16.27
N PHE A 421 19.57 37.64 15.21
CA PHE A 421 19.86 38.64 14.17
C PHE A 421 19.77 40.07 14.70
N LYS A 422 18.74 40.40 15.48
CA LYS A 422 18.60 41.72 16.12
C LYS A 422 19.77 41.99 17.06
N GLU A 423 20.18 41.00 17.84
CA GLU A 423 21.32 41.10 18.76
C GLU A 423 22.64 41.34 18.01
N LYS A 424 22.90 40.58 16.94
CA LYS A 424 24.07 40.76 16.08
C LYS A 424 24.11 42.16 15.46
N ARG A 425 22.96 42.68 15.01
CA ARG A 425 22.85 44.05 14.47
C ARG A 425 23.10 45.11 15.55
N ARG A 426 22.53 44.94 16.76
CA ARG A 426 22.77 45.82 17.91
C ARG A 426 24.25 45.84 18.32
N ARG A 427 24.93 44.68 18.27
CA ARG A 427 26.38 44.57 18.54
C ARG A 427 27.22 45.29 17.48
N GLN A 428 26.91 45.09 16.20
CA GLN A 428 27.58 45.80 15.10
C GLN A 428 27.37 47.32 15.14
N GLU A 429 26.19 47.79 15.57
CA GLU A 429 25.93 49.22 15.77
C GLU A 429 26.73 49.80 16.96
N ARG A 430 26.98 49.00 18.02
CA ARG A 430 27.82 49.39 19.16
C ARG A 430 29.33 49.39 18.85
N GLU A 431 29.78 48.50 17.98
CA GLU A 431 31.20 48.36 17.57
C GLU A 431 31.61 49.31 16.43
N ARG A 432 30.68 50.08 15.83
CA ARG A 432 31.03 51.10 14.84
C ARG A 432 31.80 52.25 15.52
N PRO A 433 33.07 52.52 15.15
CA PRO A 433 33.79 53.66 15.70
C PRO A 433 33.06 54.95 15.29
N ARG A 434 32.72 55.79 16.28
CA ARG A 434 32.21 57.14 16.03
C ARG A 434 33.18 57.82 15.07
N ARG A 435 32.77 58.05 13.82
CA ARG A 435 33.54 58.86 12.86
C ARG A 435 33.84 60.19 13.54
N ARG A 436 35.10 60.39 13.94
CA ARG A 436 35.60 61.69 14.42
C ARG A 436 35.20 62.73 13.38
N SER A 437 34.36 63.66 13.81
CA SER A 437 34.03 64.87 13.05
C SER A 437 35.33 65.58 12.70
N LYS A 438 35.73 65.56 11.42
CA LYS A 438 36.75 66.47 10.90
C LYS A 438 36.26 67.89 11.16
N SER A 439 36.92 68.59 12.07
CA SER A 439 36.78 70.03 12.28
C SER A 439 37.02 70.75 10.96
N ARG A 440 35.98 71.40 10.42
CA ARG A 440 36.10 72.42 9.39
C ARG A 440 36.77 73.65 10.04
N GLY A 441 38.09 73.71 10.02
CA GLY A 441 38.81 74.97 10.10
C GLY A 441 38.65 75.69 8.76
N GLY A 442 37.73 76.66 8.71
CA GLY A 442 37.66 77.59 7.59
C GLY A 442 38.71 78.69 7.75
N PRO A 443 39.38 79.15 6.68
CA PRO A 443 40.33 80.25 6.77
C PRO A 443 39.59 81.59 6.99
N SER A 444 40.02 82.33 8.00
CA SER A 444 39.61 83.72 8.25
C SER A 444 40.26 84.64 7.21
N LEU A 445 39.42 85.31 6.41
CA LEU A 445 39.82 86.48 5.63
C LEU A 445 39.66 87.71 6.53
N ASP A 446 40.73 88.11 7.20
CA ASP A 446 40.81 89.44 7.80
C ASP A 446 41.12 90.47 6.70
N ARG A 447 40.23 91.47 6.62
CA ARG A 447 40.44 92.72 5.91
C ARG A 447 41.19 93.68 6.83
N ARG A 448 42.44 94.01 6.51
CA ARG A 448 42.95 95.37 6.27
C ARG A 448 44.46 95.37 6.09
#